data_AF-A0A535JR13-F1
#
_entry.id   AF-A0A535JR13-F1
#
_cell.length_a   1.000
_cell.length_b   1.000
_cell.length_c   1.000
_cell.angle_alpha   90.00
_cell.angle_beta   90.00
_cell.angle_gamma   90.00
#
_symmetry.space_group_name_H-M   'P 1'
#
loop_
_entity.id
_entity.type
_entity.pdbx_description
1 polymer ?
#
loop_
_entity_poly.entity_id
_entity_poly.type
_entity_poly.pdbx_seq_one_letter_code
_entity_poly.pdbx_strand_id
1 'polypeptide(L)'
;MSRVILTCMALVALLLGPASVAAAGEASAGAVYTLTNTASNAVNVYDRSASGELTLSGTFPTGGIGGSLGSQGAVVTSANGHWLYAVDAGSNDIAAFRIANGDLVLTDRVSSGGTQPVSVTTSHDLVYVVNAA
;
A
#
# COMPACT_ATOMS: atom_id res chain seq x y z
N MET A 1 -23.65 57.35 -44.33
CA MET A 1 -24.68 56.84 -43.40
C MET A 1 -25.13 55.45 -43.88
N SER A 2 -24.75 54.43 -43.11
CA SER A 2 -25.27 53.04 -42.98
C SER A 2 -26.50 52.66 -43.86
N ARG A 3 -26.60 51.50 -44.53
CA ARG A 3 -26.68 50.12 -43.98
C ARG A 3 -26.62 49.04 -45.11
N VAL A 4 -25.76 48.02 -44.98
CA VAL A 4 -26.05 46.59 -44.65
C VAL A 4 -26.67 45.74 -45.77
N ILE A 5 -25.88 44.87 -46.41
CA ILE A 5 -26.33 43.60 -47.02
C ILE A 5 -25.25 42.50 -46.82
N LEU A 6 -25.65 41.47 -46.08
CA LEU A 6 -25.26 40.04 -46.11
C LEU A 6 -23.81 39.63 -46.42
N THR A 7 -23.16 38.96 -45.46
CA THR A 7 -22.94 37.50 -45.59
C THR A 7 -22.70 36.88 -44.20
N CYS A 8 -23.66 36.08 -43.72
CA CYS A 8 -23.45 35.17 -42.60
C CYS A 8 -22.76 33.92 -43.13
N MET A 9 -21.50 33.70 -42.76
CA MET A 9 -20.83 32.42 -42.93
C MET A 9 -20.31 31.98 -41.57
N ALA A 10 -21.17 31.27 -40.83
CA ALA A 10 -20.74 30.49 -39.69
C ALA A 10 -20.24 29.15 -40.23
N LEU A 11 -18.98 28.79 -39.94
CA LEU A 11 -18.62 27.38 -39.82
C LEU A 11 -17.65 27.22 -38.65
N VAL A 12 -18.15 26.49 -37.67
CA VAL A 12 -17.60 26.20 -36.35
C VAL A 12 -16.22 25.53 -36.49
N ALA A 13 -15.18 26.19 -36.00
CA ALA A 13 -13.86 25.59 -35.86
C ALA A 13 -13.88 24.59 -34.68
N LEU A 14 -14.06 23.33 -35.06
CA LEU A 14 -13.66 22.08 -34.40
C LEU A 14 -12.89 22.22 -33.06
N LEU A 15 -13.63 22.27 -31.94
CA LEU A 15 -13.11 22.07 -30.59
C LEU A 15 -13.01 20.56 -30.29
N LEU A 16 -12.03 19.89 -30.87
CA LEU A 16 -11.59 18.56 -30.42
C LEU A 16 -10.43 18.77 -29.44
N GLY A 17 -10.75 19.10 -28.20
CA GLY A 17 -9.81 18.89 -27.10
C GLY A 17 -9.52 17.39 -26.97
N PRO A 18 -8.32 16.96 -26.54
CA PRO A 18 -8.06 15.56 -26.31
C PRO A 18 -9.09 15.05 -25.30
N ALA A 19 -9.88 14.05 -25.70
CA ALA A 19 -10.68 13.30 -24.76
C ALA A 19 -9.71 12.65 -23.79
N SER A 20 -9.63 13.17 -22.57
CA SER A 20 -9.05 12.45 -21.45
C SER A 20 -9.92 11.22 -21.25
N VAL A 21 -9.46 10.09 -21.77
CA VAL A 21 -9.97 8.80 -21.33
C VAL A 21 -9.61 8.74 -19.86
N ALA A 22 -10.59 9.02 -18.99
CA ALA A 22 -10.47 8.64 -17.61
C ALA A 22 -10.24 7.13 -17.63
N ALA A 23 -9.03 6.70 -17.28
CA ALA A 23 -8.78 5.29 -17.03
C ALA A 23 -9.78 4.91 -15.94
N ALA A 24 -10.84 4.20 -16.33
CA ALA A 24 -11.67 3.52 -15.37
C ALA A 24 -10.70 2.65 -14.59
N GLY A 25 -10.49 2.99 -13.31
CA GLY A 25 -9.48 2.33 -12.48
C GLY A 25 -9.68 0.84 -12.64
N GLU A 26 -8.66 0.14 -13.15
CA GLU A 26 -8.74 -1.31 -13.25
C GLU A 26 -9.14 -1.84 -11.88
N ALA A 27 -10.16 -2.70 -11.84
CA ALA A 27 -10.56 -3.33 -10.60
C ALA A 27 -9.31 -3.97 -9.97
N SER A 28 -8.95 -3.54 -8.75
CA SER A 28 -7.73 -3.98 -8.08
C SER A 28 -7.71 -5.51 -8.02
N ALA A 29 -6.63 -6.10 -8.52
CA ALA A 29 -6.38 -7.54 -8.48
C ALA A 29 -5.77 -8.00 -7.15
N GLY A 30 -5.59 -7.09 -6.19
CA GLY A 30 -5.07 -7.35 -4.87
C GLY A 30 -4.16 -6.23 -4.36
N ALA A 31 -3.53 -6.47 -3.21
CA ALA A 31 -2.57 -5.55 -2.61
C ALA A 31 -1.19 -6.19 -2.45
N VAL A 32 -0.15 -5.36 -2.51
CA VAL A 32 1.22 -5.71 -2.14
C VAL A 32 1.63 -4.88 -0.93
N TYR A 33 2.24 -5.54 0.05
CA TYR A 33 2.70 -4.92 1.29
C TYR A 33 4.21 -4.95 1.37
N THR A 34 4.83 -3.82 1.69
CA THR A 34 6.27 -3.73 1.96
C THR A 34 6.53 -2.95 3.24
N LEU A 35 7.71 -3.12 3.84
CA LEU A 35 8.14 -2.33 4.98
C LEU A 35 9.15 -1.28 4.56
N THR A 36 9.05 -0.09 5.15
CA THR A 36 10.05 0.97 4.99
C THR A 36 11.38 0.59 5.65
N ASN A 37 11.35 -0.20 6.72
CA ASN A 37 12.51 -0.63 7.50
C ASN A 37 13.39 0.53 8.00
N THR A 38 12.79 1.70 8.22
CA THR A 38 13.45 2.90 8.74
C THR A 38 13.21 3.06 10.25
N ALA A 39 13.90 4.02 10.88
CA ALA A 39 13.72 4.30 12.31
C ALA A 39 12.27 4.63 12.69
N SER A 40 11.49 5.20 11.76
CA SER A 40 10.03 5.31 11.85
C SER A 40 9.43 4.29 10.89
N ASN A 41 9.27 3.05 11.35
CA ASN A 41 8.87 1.96 10.47
C ASN A 41 7.39 2.09 10.07
N ALA A 42 7.09 1.67 8.85
CA ALA A 42 5.75 1.72 8.29
C ALA A 42 5.56 0.61 7.25
N VAL A 43 4.31 0.20 7.09
CA VAL A 43 3.86 -0.66 6.01
C VAL A 43 3.42 0.24 4.85
N ASN A 44 4.06 0.10 3.69
CA ASN A 44 3.54 0.64 2.45
C ASN A 44 2.57 -0.37 1.83
N VAL A 45 1.41 0.12 1.40
CA VAL A 45 0.39 -0.64 0.69
C VAL A 45 0.36 -0.15 -0.74
N TYR A 46 0.42 -1.10 -1.67
CA TYR A 46 0.28 -0.85 -3.10
C TYR A 46 -0.95 -1.58 -3.62
N ASP A 47 -1.81 -0.87 -4.33
CA ASP A 47 -2.84 -1.48 -5.15
C ASP A 47 -2.18 -2.12 -6.37
N ARG A 48 -2.52 -3.37 -6.62
CA ARG A 48 -2.00 -4.14 -7.75
C ARG A 48 -3.07 -4.28 -8.82
N SER A 49 -2.81 -3.77 -10.02
CA SER A 49 -3.71 -3.97 -11.18
C SER A 49 -3.70 -5.42 -11.66
N ALA A 50 -4.63 -5.77 -12.57
CA ALA A 50 -4.65 -7.09 -13.20
C ALA A 50 -3.36 -7.36 -14.01
N SER A 51 -2.77 -6.32 -14.61
CA SER A 51 -1.48 -6.38 -15.31
C SER A 51 -0.26 -6.42 -14.38
N GLY A 52 -0.46 -6.21 -13.07
CA GLY A 52 0.60 -6.23 -12.06
C GLY A 52 1.28 -4.89 -11.81
N GLU A 53 0.77 -3.80 -12.38
CA GLU A 53 1.17 -2.44 -12.04
C GLU A 53 0.89 -2.16 -10.55
N LEU A 54 1.84 -1.50 -9.88
CA LEU A 54 1.74 -1.19 -8.46
C LEU A 54 1.59 0.33 -8.28
N THR A 55 0.47 0.74 -7.68
CA THR A 55 0.24 2.14 -7.30
C THR A 55 0.24 2.24 -5.78
N LEU A 56 1.07 3.11 -5.20
CA LEU A 56 1.07 3.33 -3.76
C LEU A 56 -0.29 3.88 -3.32
N SER A 57 -0.99 3.15 -2.46
CA SER A 57 -2.31 3.51 -1.93
C SER A 57 -2.27 4.01 -0.49
N GLY A 58 -1.23 3.66 0.27
CA GLY A 58 -1.03 4.23 1.61
C GLY A 58 0.27 3.84 2.29
N THR A 59 0.58 4.56 3.36
CA THR A 59 1.71 4.29 4.26
C THR A 59 1.21 4.34 5.69
N PHE A 60 1.34 3.21 6.40
CA PHE A 60 0.74 2.99 7.71
C PHE A 60 1.83 2.76 8.76
N PRO A 61 2.00 3.67 9.74
CA PRO A 61 3.02 3.52 10.77
C PRO A 61 2.81 2.26 11.60
N THR A 62 3.88 1.50 11.85
CA THR A 62 3.85 0.36 12.79
C THR A 62 3.86 0.83 14.25
N GLY A 63 4.32 2.06 14.47
CA GLY A 63 4.57 2.60 15.81
C GLY A 63 5.89 2.11 16.42
N GLY A 64 6.64 1.27 15.71
CA GLY A 64 7.94 0.75 16.13
C GLY A 64 9.11 1.25 15.30
N ILE A 65 10.27 0.70 15.59
CA ILE A 65 11.56 1.07 14.99
C ILE A 65 11.98 -0.06 14.06
N GLY A 66 12.21 0.27 12.79
CA GLY A 66 12.68 -0.66 11.78
C GLY A 66 14.19 -0.85 11.85
N GLY A 67 14.75 -1.59 10.91
CA GLY A 67 16.18 -1.80 10.85
C GLY A 67 16.61 -2.77 9.77
N SER A 68 17.90 -3.08 9.75
CA SER A 68 18.45 -4.10 8.87
C SER A 68 17.93 -5.48 9.25
N LEU A 69 17.36 -6.19 8.28
CA LEU A 69 16.73 -7.48 8.49
C LEU A 69 17.65 -8.66 8.14
N GLY A 70 18.49 -8.53 7.10
CA GLY A 70 19.33 -9.65 6.63
C GLY A 70 18.54 -10.91 6.23
N SER A 71 17.21 -10.83 6.09
CA SER A 71 16.28 -11.92 5.80
C SER A 71 15.09 -11.42 4.97
N GLN A 72 14.27 -12.35 4.48
CA GLN A 72 13.00 -12.09 3.81
C GLN A 72 11.82 -12.43 4.73
N GLY A 73 10.62 -11.94 4.39
CA GLY A 73 9.40 -12.25 5.13
C GLY A 73 9.23 -11.43 6.42
N ALA A 74 9.68 -10.17 6.43
CA ALA A 74 9.46 -9.28 7.57
C ALA A 74 8.03 -8.70 7.63
N VAL A 75 7.20 -8.97 6.62
CA VAL A 75 5.77 -8.65 6.60
C VAL A 75 5.01 -9.83 6.00
N VAL A 76 3.87 -10.18 6.59
CA VAL A 76 3.06 -11.32 6.16
C VAL A 76 1.58 -11.07 6.47
N THR A 77 0.69 -11.58 5.62
CA THR A 77 -0.75 -11.61 5.90
C THR A 77 -1.16 -12.94 6.50
N SER A 78 -2.24 -12.94 7.28
CA SER A 78 -2.90 -14.19 7.68
C SER A 78 -3.56 -14.87 6.48
N ALA A 79 -3.74 -16.19 6.56
CA ALA A 79 -4.34 -16.98 5.47
C ALA A 79 -5.76 -16.51 5.08
N ASN A 80 -6.52 -15.95 6.03
CA ASN A 80 -7.85 -15.38 5.79
C ASN A 80 -7.82 -13.94 5.26
N GLY A 81 -6.63 -13.31 5.12
CA GLY A 81 -6.49 -11.95 4.62
C GLY A 81 -7.02 -10.86 5.54
N HIS A 82 -7.33 -11.16 6.80
CA HIS A 82 -7.88 -10.17 7.74
C HIS A 82 -6.80 -9.48 8.59
N TRP A 83 -5.60 -10.04 8.65
CA TRP A 83 -4.49 -9.55 9.46
C TRP A 83 -3.22 -9.39 8.65
N LEU A 84 -2.42 -8.40 9.03
CA LEU A 84 -1.05 -8.22 8.58
C LEU A 84 -0.15 -8.09 9.81
N TYR A 85 0.97 -8.80 9.78
CA TYR A 85 2.01 -8.75 10.82
C TYR A 85 3.29 -8.18 10.22
N ALA A 86 3.90 -7.25 10.93
CA ALA A 86 5.08 -6.51 10.50
C ALA A 86 6.16 -6.54 11.58
N VAL A 87 7.39 -6.82 11.18
CA VAL A 87 8.57 -6.83 12.05
C VAL A 87 9.06 -5.41 12.30
N ASP A 88 9.22 -5.05 13.57
CA ASP A 88 9.92 -3.85 14.02
C ASP A 88 11.24 -4.25 14.69
N ALA A 89 12.27 -4.47 13.86
CA ALA A 89 13.55 -5.04 14.28
C ALA A 89 14.25 -4.21 15.37
N GLY A 90 14.21 -2.88 15.28
CA GLY A 90 14.88 -1.98 16.21
C GLY A 90 14.18 -1.85 17.56
N SER A 91 12.88 -2.14 17.64
CA SER A 91 12.10 -2.10 18.89
C SER A 91 11.78 -3.48 19.46
N ASN A 92 12.27 -4.56 18.84
CA ASN A 92 12.13 -5.94 19.30
C ASN A 92 10.69 -6.44 19.41
N ASP A 93 9.82 -5.98 18.51
CA ASP A 93 8.40 -6.33 18.52
C ASP A 93 7.81 -6.51 17.12
N ILE A 94 6.60 -7.05 17.09
CA ILE A 94 5.79 -7.28 15.90
C ILE A 94 4.55 -6.39 16.00
N ALA A 95 4.32 -5.56 14.99
CA ALA A 95 3.08 -4.83 14.83
C ALA A 95 2.00 -5.72 14.18
N ALA A 96 0.80 -5.69 14.72
CA ALA A 96 -0.38 -6.38 14.19
C ALA A 96 -1.39 -5.35 13.67
N PHE A 97 -1.76 -5.49 12.39
CA PHE A 97 -2.75 -4.66 11.74
C PHE A 97 -3.96 -5.49 11.34
N ARG A 98 -5.15 -4.92 11.54
CA ARG A 98 -6.35 -5.40 10.88
C ARG A 98 -6.42 -4.82 9.47
N ILE A 99 -6.65 -5.67 8.48
CA ILE A 99 -6.91 -5.28 7.10
C ILE A 99 -8.41 -5.01 6.96
N ALA A 100 -8.78 -3.80 6.57
CA ALA A 100 -10.18 -3.41 6.40
C ALA A 100 -10.34 -2.42 5.24
N ASN A 101 -11.13 -2.76 4.23
CA ASN A 101 -11.48 -1.87 3.10
C ASN A 101 -10.27 -1.27 2.35
N GLY A 102 -9.16 -1.98 2.27
CA GLY A 102 -7.93 -1.48 1.64
C GLY A 102 -7.02 -0.67 2.59
N ASP A 103 -7.47 -0.41 3.82
CA ASP A 103 -6.69 0.24 4.86
C ASP A 103 -6.11 -0.77 5.86
N LEU A 104 -5.08 -0.30 6.60
CA LEU A 104 -4.52 -0.99 7.75
C LEU A 104 -4.83 -0.21 9.03
N VAL A 105 -5.41 -0.89 10.01
CA VAL A 105 -5.63 -0.36 11.36
C VAL A 105 -4.68 -1.07 12.31
N LEU A 106 -3.72 -0.35 12.88
CA LEU A 106 -2.83 -0.91 13.91
C LEU A 106 -3.67 -1.28 15.13
N THR A 107 -3.66 -2.55 15.50
CA THR A 107 -4.43 -3.05 16.66
C THR A 107 -3.55 -3.33 17.85
N ASP A 108 -2.31 -3.78 17.64
CA ASP A 108 -1.42 -4.16 18.72
C ASP A 108 0.06 -4.14 18.30
N ARG A 109 0.94 -4.11 19.31
CA ARG A 109 2.38 -4.34 19.18
C ARG A 109 2.81 -5.31 20.26
N VAL A 110 3.36 -6.44 19.85
CA VAL A 110 3.67 -7.56 20.75
C VAL A 110 5.17 -7.85 20.70
N SER A 111 5.81 -7.93 21.88
CA SER A 111 7.22 -8.32 21.98
C SER A 111 7.48 -9.62 21.20
N SER A 112 8.59 -9.66 20.45
CA SER A 112 9.02 -10.86 19.74
C SER A 112 9.55 -11.97 20.68
N GLY A 113 9.67 -11.67 21.98
CA GLY A 113 10.28 -12.55 22.98
C GLY A 113 11.80 -12.67 22.86
N GLY A 114 12.43 -11.89 21.98
CA GLY A 114 13.88 -11.89 21.76
C GLY A 114 14.39 -10.50 21.37
N THR A 115 15.51 -10.48 20.67
CA THR A 115 16.14 -9.25 20.16
C THR A 115 16.22 -9.30 18.64
N GLN A 116 16.02 -8.15 18.00
CA GLN A 116 16.14 -7.96 16.57
C GLN A 116 15.38 -9.04 15.77
N PRO A 117 14.03 -9.07 15.84
CA PRO A 117 13.24 -9.89 14.93
C PRO A 117 13.56 -9.52 13.49
N VAL A 118 13.67 -10.52 12.61
CA VAL A 118 14.07 -10.34 11.20
C VAL A 118 13.13 -11.00 10.20
N SER A 119 12.26 -11.89 10.65
CA SER A 119 11.27 -12.57 9.81
C SER A 119 10.05 -12.99 10.63
N VAL A 120 8.89 -13.01 9.98
CA VAL A 120 7.61 -13.41 10.55
C VAL A 120 6.83 -14.26 9.55
N THR A 121 6.15 -15.30 10.03
CA THR A 121 5.25 -16.11 9.21
C THR A 121 4.04 -16.55 10.02
N THR A 122 3.00 -17.02 9.33
CA THR A 122 1.77 -17.51 9.96
C THR A 122 1.54 -18.97 9.58
N SER A 123 0.95 -19.72 10.51
CA SER A 123 0.38 -21.04 10.24
C SER A 123 -0.82 -21.24 11.13
N HIS A 124 -1.99 -21.48 10.53
CA HIS A 124 -3.26 -21.51 11.23
C HIS A 124 -3.45 -20.22 12.05
N ASP A 125 -3.65 -20.36 13.36
CA ASP A 125 -3.88 -19.24 14.30
C ASP A 125 -2.60 -18.80 15.01
N LEU A 126 -1.43 -19.22 14.51
CA LEU A 126 -0.12 -18.94 15.13
C LEU A 126 0.73 -18.01 14.26
N VAL A 127 1.42 -17.11 14.93
CA VAL A 127 2.45 -16.23 14.37
C VAL A 127 3.81 -16.70 14.88
N TYR A 128 4.74 -16.96 13.96
CA TYR A 128 6.10 -17.39 14.25
C TYR A 128 7.08 -16.29 13.89
N VAL A 129 8.05 -16.05 14.77
CA VAL A 129 9.03 -14.99 14.60
C VAL A 129 10.43 -15.59 14.69
N VAL A 130 11.30 -15.16 13.78
CA VAL A 130 12.74 -15.43 13.86
C VAL A 130 13.42 -14.18 14.41
N ASN A 131 14.06 -14.31 15.57
CA ASN A 131 14.94 -13.31 16.14
C ASN A 131 16.37 -13.55 15.64
N ALA A 132 17.08 -12.49 15.25
CA ALA A 132 18.49 -12.57 14.94
C ALA A 132 19.28 -12.92 16.22
N ALA A 133 20.37 -13.67 16.04
CA ALA A 133 21.28 -14.06 17.11
C ALA A 133 22.20 -12.91 17.51
#